data_AF-A0A133V551-F1
#
_entry.id   AF-A0A133V551-F1
#
_cell.length_a   1.000
_cell.length_b   1.000
_cell.length_c   1.000
_cell.angle_alpha   90.00
_cell.angle_beta   90.00
_cell.angle_gamma   90.00
#
_symmetry.space_group_name_H-M   'P 1'
#
loop_
_entity.id
_entity.type
_entity.pdbx_description
1 polymer ?
#
loop_
_entity_poly.entity_id
_entity_poly.type
_entity_poly.pdbx_seq_one_letter_code
_entity_poly.pdbx_strand_id
1 'polypeptide(L)'
;MDLQDLQEKYGLPEEVTEVLEESGITELYPPQAKAIEKGVLDGKSLTFAIPTAAGKTLVAELCMLKSILEEGGKCLYVVPLRALASEKFEEFKGKYESLGVEVGVATGDYDVSGSELARYDILVATSEKVDSLLRHKAKWLADLSTVVVFDEIHLINDPGRGPTLEVLAARLRQLNPDLQVLGLSATISNSSSIADWLSAQHVRSEWRPVPLKEGVY
;
A
#
# COMPACT_ATOMS: atom_id res chain seq x y z
N MET A 1 -8.99 -9.17 -16.55
CA MET A 1 -7.57 -9.48 -16.35
C MET A 1 -7.58 -10.58 -15.33
N ASP A 2 -7.38 -11.80 -15.80
CA ASP A 2 -7.33 -13.00 -14.97
C ASP A 2 -5.95 -13.11 -14.29
N LEU A 3 -5.69 -14.20 -13.56
CA LEU A 3 -4.41 -14.41 -12.90
C LEU A 3 -3.30 -14.83 -13.88
N GLN A 4 -3.65 -15.49 -14.99
CA GLN A 4 -2.69 -15.89 -16.03
C GLN A 4 -2.11 -14.65 -16.74
N ASP A 5 -2.93 -13.62 -16.99
CA ASP A 5 -2.46 -12.29 -17.40
C ASP A 5 -1.37 -11.74 -16.46
N LEU A 6 -1.55 -11.86 -15.14
CA LEU A 6 -0.61 -11.32 -14.14
C LEU A 6 0.72 -12.07 -14.15
N GLN A 7 0.68 -13.39 -14.20
CA GLN A 7 1.88 -14.24 -14.26
C GLN A 7 2.63 -14.02 -15.59
N GLU A 8 1.97 -14.24 -16.74
CA GLU A 8 2.63 -14.26 -18.06
C GLU A 8 3.08 -12.88 -18.56
N LYS A 9 2.33 -11.81 -18.28
CA LYS A 9 2.55 -10.48 -18.88
C LYS A 9 3.17 -9.47 -17.92
N TYR A 10 2.99 -9.67 -16.61
CA TYR A 10 3.45 -8.74 -15.58
C TYR A 10 4.45 -9.34 -14.60
N GLY A 11 4.81 -10.62 -14.74
CA GLY A 11 5.80 -11.28 -13.89
C GLY A 11 5.38 -11.31 -12.43
N LEU A 12 4.14 -11.68 -12.15
CA LEU A 12 3.71 -11.95 -10.78
C LEU A 12 4.10 -13.39 -10.41
N PRO A 13 4.71 -13.66 -9.24
CA PRO A 13 5.07 -15.01 -8.83
C PRO A 13 3.84 -15.94 -8.71
N GLU A 14 4.04 -17.22 -8.99
CA GLU A 14 2.98 -18.24 -9.05
C GLU A 14 2.31 -18.42 -7.67
N GLU A 15 3.11 -18.37 -6.61
CA GLU A 15 2.70 -18.48 -5.22
C GLU A 15 1.82 -17.30 -4.77
N VAL A 16 1.97 -16.13 -5.42
CA VAL A 16 1.04 -15.00 -5.20
C VAL A 16 -0.30 -15.28 -5.87
N THR A 17 -0.31 -15.83 -7.08
CA THR A 17 -1.56 -16.19 -7.77
C THR A 17 -2.31 -17.31 -7.04
N GLU A 18 -1.64 -18.30 -6.46
CA GLU A 18 -2.26 -19.33 -5.62
C GLU A 18 -3.02 -18.71 -4.42
N VAL A 19 -2.40 -17.79 -3.67
CA VAL A 19 -3.03 -17.11 -2.52
C VAL A 19 -4.23 -16.23 -2.95
N LEU A 20 -4.25 -15.74 -4.19
CA LEU A 20 -5.43 -15.06 -4.75
C LEU A 20 -6.58 -16.04 -5.01
N GLU A 21 -6.31 -17.21 -5.59
CA GLU A 21 -7.33 -18.25 -5.81
C GLU A 21 -7.88 -18.79 -4.48
N GLU A 22 -7.03 -19.04 -3.48
CA GLU A 22 -7.46 -19.40 -2.12
C GLU A 22 -8.31 -18.30 -1.46
N SER A 23 -8.02 -17.02 -1.77
CA SER A 23 -8.83 -15.87 -1.36
C SER A 23 -10.11 -15.69 -2.17
N GLY A 24 -10.38 -16.54 -3.17
CA GLY A 24 -11.56 -16.47 -4.05
C GLY A 24 -11.48 -15.40 -5.14
N ILE A 25 -10.28 -14.91 -5.47
CA ILE A 25 -10.02 -13.86 -6.46
C ILE A 25 -9.49 -14.51 -7.75
N THR A 26 -10.35 -14.65 -8.76
CA THR A 26 -9.98 -15.22 -10.08
C THR A 26 -9.79 -14.18 -11.19
N GLU A 27 -10.32 -12.96 -11.00
CA GLU A 27 -10.13 -11.82 -11.91
C GLU A 27 -9.95 -10.50 -11.16
N LEU A 28 -9.13 -9.60 -11.71
CA LEU A 28 -9.03 -8.22 -11.25
C LEU A 28 -10.16 -7.36 -11.83
N TYR A 29 -10.78 -6.58 -10.96
CA TYR A 29 -11.81 -5.61 -11.32
C TYR A 29 -11.27 -4.54 -12.29
N PRO A 30 -12.11 -3.91 -13.12
CA PRO A 30 -11.66 -2.93 -14.13
C PRO A 30 -10.78 -1.77 -13.60
N PRO A 31 -10.99 -1.21 -12.39
CA PRO A 31 -10.08 -0.20 -11.84
C PRO A 31 -8.71 -0.76 -11.44
N GLN A 32 -8.66 -2.02 -10.99
CA GLN A 32 -7.43 -2.71 -10.57
C GLN A 32 -6.60 -3.08 -11.79
N ALA A 33 -7.22 -3.73 -12.79
CA ALA A 33 -6.57 -4.03 -14.08
C ALA A 33 -5.97 -2.75 -14.72
N LYS A 34 -6.70 -1.63 -14.69
CA LYS A 34 -6.22 -0.32 -15.17
C LYS A 34 -5.03 0.26 -14.38
N ALA A 35 -4.81 -0.16 -13.14
CA ALA A 35 -3.59 0.16 -12.39
C ALA A 35 -2.41 -0.70 -12.85
N ILE A 36 -2.64 -1.99 -13.12
CA ILE A 36 -1.64 -2.91 -13.71
C ILE A 36 -1.23 -2.43 -15.11
N GLU A 37 -2.18 -2.07 -15.98
CA GLU A 37 -1.95 -1.49 -17.32
C GLU A 37 -1.10 -0.20 -17.30
N LYS A 38 -1.13 0.55 -16.20
CA LYS A 38 -0.28 1.73 -16.01
C LYS A 38 1.14 1.41 -15.53
N GLY A 39 1.42 0.14 -15.25
CA GLY A 39 2.72 -0.37 -14.85
C GLY A 39 3.00 -0.22 -13.36
N VAL A 40 1.99 -0.35 -12.50
CA VAL A 40 2.22 -0.39 -11.04
C VAL A 40 3.07 -1.63 -10.65
N LEU A 41 2.97 -2.74 -11.39
CA LEU A 41 3.86 -3.90 -11.24
C LEU A 41 5.23 -3.73 -11.94
N ASP A 42 5.49 -2.56 -12.54
CA ASP A 42 6.78 -2.13 -13.09
C ASP A 42 7.48 -1.12 -12.14
N GLY A 43 7.16 -1.14 -10.84
CA GLY A 43 7.70 -0.22 -9.83
C GLY A 43 7.17 1.23 -9.91
N LYS A 44 6.24 1.55 -10.82
CA LYS A 44 5.73 2.94 -10.96
C LYS A 44 4.81 3.30 -9.79
N SER A 45 5.10 4.42 -9.13
CA SER A 45 4.23 5.02 -8.11
C SER A 45 2.82 5.29 -8.64
N LEU A 46 1.79 5.15 -7.79
CA LEU A 46 0.37 5.21 -8.15
C LEU A 46 -0.46 5.90 -7.06
N THR A 47 -1.30 6.86 -7.43
CA THR A 47 -2.42 7.33 -6.61
C THR A 47 -3.72 6.72 -7.15
N PHE A 48 -4.41 5.96 -6.30
CA PHE A 48 -5.56 5.13 -6.66
C PHE A 48 -6.81 5.61 -5.90
N ALA A 49 -7.62 6.44 -6.57
CA ALA A 49 -8.79 7.13 -6.01
C ALA A 49 -10.10 6.47 -6.47
N ILE A 50 -10.57 5.47 -5.70
CA ILE A 50 -11.77 4.68 -6.02
C ILE A 50 -12.60 4.38 -4.75
N PRO A 51 -13.88 4.00 -4.87
CA PRO A 51 -14.67 3.53 -3.74
C PRO A 51 -14.00 2.34 -3.02
N THR A 52 -13.98 2.34 -1.68
CA THR A 52 -13.27 1.32 -0.89
C THR A 52 -13.74 -0.11 -1.15
N ALA A 53 -15.01 -0.30 -1.51
CA ALA A 53 -15.56 -1.61 -1.92
C ALA A 53 -15.02 -2.16 -3.25
N ALA A 54 -14.19 -1.42 -4.00
CA ALA A 54 -13.60 -1.85 -5.27
C ALA A 54 -12.14 -2.32 -5.14
N GLY A 55 -11.70 -2.67 -3.93
CA GLY A 55 -10.46 -3.45 -3.70
C GLY A 55 -9.16 -2.66 -3.94
N LYS A 56 -9.01 -1.49 -3.29
CA LYS A 56 -7.77 -0.68 -3.33
C LYS A 56 -6.55 -1.46 -2.81
N THR A 57 -6.71 -2.13 -1.67
CA THR A 57 -5.67 -2.89 -0.95
C THR A 57 -4.95 -3.84 -1.89
N LEU A 58 -5.71 -4.65 -2.64
CA LEU A 58 -5.20 -5.71 -3.50
C LEU A 58 -4.10 -5.22 -4.46
N VAL A 59 -4.26 -4.04 -5.09
CA VAL A 59 -3.23 -3.52 -6.01
C VAL A 59 -1.93 -3.20 -5.28
N ALA A 60 -1.99 -2.72 -4.04
CA ALA A 60 -0.82 -2.52 -3.21
C ALA A 60 -0.24 -3.85 -2.66
N GLU A 61 -1.10 -4.80 -2.30
CA GLU A 61 -0.70 -6.16 -1.92
C GLU A 61 0.13 -6.83 -3.03
N LEU A 62 -0.32 -6.79 -4.29
CA LEU A 62 0.43 -7.33 -5.43
C LEU A 62 1.81 -6.67 -5.60
N CYS A 63 1.91 -5.35 -5.42
CA CYS A 63 3.19 -4.64 -5.54
C CYS A 63 4.17 -5.00 -4.42
N MET A 64 3.67 -5.08 -3.17
CA MET A 64 4.48 -5.47 -2.03
C MET A 64 4.99 -6.91 -2.18
N LEU A 65 4.10 -7.85 -2.48
CA LEU A 65 4.46 -9.27 -2.64
C LEU A 65 5.46 -9.48 -3.78
N LYS A 66 5.27 -8.82 -4.93
CA LYS A 66 6.21 -8.90 -6.05
C LYS A 66 7.61 -8.41 -5.65
N SER A 67 7.72 -7.24 -5.02
CA SER A 67 9.03 -6.70 -4.60
C SER A 67 9.70 -7.55 -3.52
N ILE A 68 8.93 -8.11 -2.58
CA ILE A 68 9.46 -9.02 -1.55
C ILE A 68 10.01 -10.31 -2.18
N LEU A 69 9.24 -10.95 -3.07
CA LEU A 69 9.54 -12.28 -3.61
C LEU A 69 10.55 -12.26 -4.78
N GLU A 70 10.54 -11.24 -5.64
CA GLU A 70 11.51 -11.11 -6.74
C GLU A 70 12.80 -10.37 -6.33
N GLU A 71 12.71 -9.32 -5.50
CA GLU A 71 13.81 -8.39 -5.25
C GLU A 71 14.41 -8.53 -3.84
N GLY A 72 13.75 -9.25 -2.93
CA GLY A 72 14.07 -9.23 -1.50
C GLY A 72 13.78 -7.87 -0.85
N GLY A 73 12.90 -7.07 -1.46
CA GLY A 73 12.53 -5.74 -1.01
C GLY A 73 11.74 -5.75 0.31
N LYS A 74 11.69 -4.59 0.98
CA LYS A 74 10.87 -4.42 2.18
C LYS A 74 9.81 -3.36 1.98
N CYS A 75 8.66 -3.55 2.62
CA CYS A 75 7.44 -2.83 2.35
C CYS A 75 6.88 -2.16 3.60
N LEU A 76 6.45 -0.91 3.46
CA LEU A 76 5.88 -0.12 4.55
C LEU A 76 4.42 0.20 4.25
N TYR A 77 3.49 -0.35 5.04
CA TYR A 77 2.06 -0.07 4.91
C TYR A 77 1.61 0.94 5.97
N VAL A 78 1.46 2.20 5.58
CA VAL A 78 1.10 3.31 6.47
C VAL A 78 -0.41 3.50 6.52
N VAL A 79 -0.97 3.47 7.72
CA VAL A 79 -2.41 3.66 8.01
C VAL A 79 -2.67 4.84 8.94
N PRO A 80 -3.86 5.47 8.89
CA PRO A 80 -4.17 6.65 9.70
C PRO A 80 -4.68 6.34 11.12
N LEU A 81 -4.81 5.06 11.52
CA LEU A 81 -5.33 4.65 12.81
C LEU A 81 -4.66 3.37 13.31
N ARG A 82 -4.43 3.27 14.63
CA ARG A 82 -3.88 2.06 15.27
C ARG A 82 -4.78 0.82 15.08
N ALA A 83 -6.10 1.00 15.09
CA ALA A 83 -7.05 -0.09 14.86
C ALA A 83 -6.90 -0.69 13.46
N LEU A 84 -6.80 0.16 12.43
CA LEU A 84 -6.52 -0.26 11.05
C LEU A 84 -5.14 -0.92 10.92
N ALA A 85 -4.16 -0.53 11.74
CA ALA A 85 -2.85 -1.18 11.75
C ALA A 85 -2.93 -2.61 12.29
N SER A 86 -3.70 -2.85 13.35
CA SER A 86 -3.96 -4.20 13.85
C SER A 86 -4.80 -5.03 12.86
N GLU A 87 -5.81 -4.44 12.21
CA GLU A 87 -6.63 -5.08 11.19
C GLU A 87 -5.78 -5.55 10.00
N LYS A 88 -4.98 -4.65 9.41
CA LYS A 88 -4.10 -4.96 8.28
C LYS A 88 -2.94 -5.89 8.65
N PHE A 89 -2.45 -5.83 9.90
CA PHE A 89 -1.46 -6.78 10.41
C PHE A 89 -2.01 -8.21 10.42
N GLU A 90 -3.15 -8.47 11.08
CA GLU A 90 -3.71 -9.82 11.13
C GLU A 90 -4.16 -10.31 9.74
N GLU A 91 -4.66 -9.41 8.88
CA GLU A 91 -5.03 -9.74 7.49
C GLU A 91 -3.81 -10.17 6.65
N PHE A 92 -2.76 -9.34 6.57
CA PHE A 92 -1.58 -9.66 5.77
C PHE A 92 -0.81 -10.85 6.35
N LYS A 93 -0.72 -10.95 7.67
CA LYS A 93 -0.10 -12.09 8.34
C LYS A 93 -0.82 -13.39 7.99
N GLY A 94 -2.15 -13.42 8.15
CA GLY A 94 -2.98 -14.58 7.83
C GLY A 94 -2.99 -14.98 6.35
N LYS A 95 -2.73 -14.04 5.44
CA LYS A 95 -2.59 -14.30 4.00
C LYS A 95 -1.19 -14.75 3.57
N TYR A 96 -0.13 -14.27 4.21
CA TYR A 96 1.23 -14.30 3.63
C TYR A 96 2.32 -14.99 4.48
N GLU A 97 2.06 -15.37 5.75
CA GLU A 97 3.03 -16.20 6.50
C GLU A 97 3.28 -17.57 5.83
N SER A 98 2.31 -18.08 5.07
CA SER A 98 2.44 -19.28 4.22
C SER A 98 3.49 -19.13 3.11
N LEU A 99 3.67 -17.91 2.60
CA LEU A 99 4.68 -17.55 1.59
C LEU A 99 6.05 -17.24 2.21
N GLY A 100 6.21 -17.38 3.53
CA GLY A 100 7.43 -17.04 4.27
C GLY A 100 7.65 -15.54 4.48
N VAL A 101 6.65 -14.70 4.19
CA VAL A 101 6.73 -13.24 4.35
C VAL A 101 6.59 -12.85 5.82
N GLU A 102 7.62 -12.25 6.43
CA GLU A 102 7.53 -11.81 7.83
C GLU A 102 6.72 -10.51 7.94
N VAL A 103 5.48 -10.59 8.42
CA VAL A 103 4.62 -9.42 8.66
C VAL A 103 4.78 -8.90 10.10
N GLY A 104 4.95 -7.58 10.25
CA GLY A 104 5.13 -6.89 11.52
C GLY A 104 4.21 -5.70 11.71
N VAL A 105 4.00 -5.27 12.96
CA VAL A 105 3.18 -4.10 13.30
C VAL A 105 3.92 -3.14 14.24
N ALA A 106 3.92 -1.86 13.87
CA ALA A 106 4.47 -0.77 14.67
C ALA A 106 3.39 0.28 14.94
N THR A 107 2.70 0.12 16.07
CA THR A 107 1.86 1.17 16.68
C THR A 107 2.57 1.76 17.91
N GLY A 108 2.08 2.91 18.39
CA GLY A 108 2.76 3.72 19.41
C GLY A 108 2.85 3.15 20.82
N ASP A 109 2.33 1.95 21.10
CA ASP A 109 2.41 1.30 22.42
C ASP A 109 3.46 0.17 22.46
N TYR A 110 3.92 -0.29 21.29
CA TYR A 110 4.95 -1.32 21.18
C TYR A 110 6.33 -0.68 21.07
N ASP A 111 7.11 -0.78 22.15
CA ASP A 111 8.50 -0.31 22.23
C ASP A 111 9.49 -1.35 21.66
N VAL A 112 9.09 -1.98 20.54
CA VAL A 112 9.93 -2.89 19.75
C VAL A 112 11.11 -2.10 19.21
N SER A 113 12.32 -2.64 19.41
CA SER A 113 13.55 -1.93 19.04
C SER A 113 13.61 -1.69 17.53
N GLY A 114 14.18 -0.54 17.12
CA GLY A 114 14.30 -0.22 15.68
C GLY A 114 15.11 -1.28 14.90
N SER A 115 16.07 -1.94 15.53
CA SER A 115 16.80 -3.09 14.97
C SER A 115 15.94 -4.35 14.79
N GLU A 116 14.92 -4.53 15.62
CA GLU A 116 14.02 -5.69 15.55
C GLU A 116 12.96 -5.52 14.47
N LEU A 117 12.50 -4.29 14.22
CA LEU A 117 11.56 -4.00 13.12
C LEU A 117 12.16 -4.27 11.72
N ALA A 118 13.49 -4.37 11.60
CA ALA A 118 14.19 -4.59 10.34
C ALA A 118 14.15 -6.04 9.82
N ARG A 119 13.66 -7.01 10.62
CA ARG A 119 13.44 -8.39 10.13
C ARG A 119 12.29 -8.47 9.13
N TYR A 120 11.20 -7.76 9.44
CA TYR A 120 9.93 -7.83 8.73
C TYR A 120 10.01 -7.38 7.28
N ASP A 121 9.30 -8.06 6.41
CA ASP A 121 9.18 -7.77 4.97
C ASP A 121 8.00 -6.84 4.69
N ILE A 122 6.91 -6.96 5.48
CA ILE A 122 5.81 -5.98 5.51
C ILE A 122 5.71 -5.39 6.92
N LEU A 123 5.99 -4.09 7.06
CA LEU A 123 5.76 -3.35 8.30
C LEU A 123 4.48 -2.51 8.21
N VAL A 124 3.45 -2.87 8.98
CA VAL A 124 2.22 -2.09 9.11
C VAL A 124 2.37 -1.06 10.24
N ALA A 125 2.20 0.23 9.96
CA ALA A 125 2.48 1.29 10.93
C ALA A 125 1.54 2.50 10.82
N THR A 126 1.42 3.30 11.89
CA THR A 126 0.77 4.63 11.79
C THR A 126 1.76 5.71 11.39
N SER A 127 1.29 6.74 10.67
CA SER A 127 2.11 7.86 10.19
C SER A 127 3.01 8.47 11.28
N GLU A 128 2.49 8.60 12.50
CA GLU A 128 3.22 9.16 13.65
C GLU A 128 4.33 8.23 14.14
N LYS A 129 4.12 6.90 14.11
CA LYS A 129 5.17 5.92 14.47
C LYS A 129 6.27 5.90 13.42
N VAL A 130 5.95 5.99 12.12
CA VAL A 130 6.98 6.06 11.07
C VAL A 130 7.79 7.36 11.15
N ASP A 131 7.14 8.52 11.26
CA ASP A 131 7.83 9.80 11.47
C ASP A 131 8.68 9.82 12.76
N SER A 132 8.24 9.10 13.80
CA SER A 132 9.06 8.86 15.00
C SER A 132 10.29 7.98 14.71
N LEU A 133 10.13 6.84 14.04
CA LEU A 133 11.23 5.94 13.68
C LEU A 133 12.29 6.68 12.83
N LEU A 134 11.86 7.45 11.83
CA LEU A 134 12.75 8.26 10.99
C LEU A 134 13.52 9.33 11.79
N ARG A 135 12.90 9.95 12.81
CA ARG A 135 13.61 10.85 13.75
C ARG A 135 14.66 10.11 14.58
N HIS A 136 14.35 8.91 15.06
CA HIS A 136 15.21 8.13 15.97
C HIS A 136 16.28 7.29 15.25
N LYS A 137 16.77 7.77 14.10
CA LYS A 137 17.83 7.17 13.27
C LYS A 137 17.50 5.79 12.66
N ALA A 138 16.23 5.39 12.56
CA ALA A 138 15.82 4.23 11.75
C ALA A 138 15.87 4.56 10.24
N LYS A 139 17.02 5.06 9.75
CA LYS A 139 17.23 5.36 8.32
C LYS A 139 17.04 4.13 7.44
N TRP A 140 17.47 2.96 7.94
CA TRP A 140 17.24 1.65 7.32
C TRP A 140 15.78 1.44 6.88
N LEU A 141 14.79 2.04 7.56
CA LEU A 141 13.39 1.90 7.19
C LEU A 141 13.08 2.59 5.85
N ALA A 142 13.77 3.69 5.52
CA ALA A 142 13.69 4.30 4.20
C ALA A 142 14.69 3.66 3.23
N ASP A 143 15.92 3.40 3.68
CA ASP A 143 17.02 2.88 2.86
C ASP A 143 16.76 1.44 2.36
N LEU A 144 15.93 0.64 3.06
CA LEU A 144 15.54 -0.72 2.68
C LEU A 144 14.10 -0.84 2.14
N SER A 145 13.27 0.20 2.27
CA SER A 145 11.92 0.14 1.71
C SER A 145 11.98 0.31 0.19
N THR A 146 11.46 -0.68 -0.54
CA THR A 146 11.23 -0.64 -1.99
C THR A 146 9.84 -0.09 -2.32
N VAL A 147 8.84 -0.42 -1.48
CA VAL A 147 7.45 0.03 -1.63
C VAL A 147 6.95 0.69 -0.34
N VAL A 148 6.32 1.86 -0.45
CA VAL A 148 5.49 2.44 0.62
C VAL A 148 4.04 2.60 0.16
N VAL A 149 3.12 2.16 0.99
CA VAL A 149 1.68 2.36 0.81
C VAL A 149 1.20 3.41 1.81
N PHE A 150 0.48 4.42 1.33
CA PHE A 150 -0.24 5.38 2.16
C PHE A 150 -1.73 5.11 2.03
N ASP A 151 -2.29 4.39 3.01
CA ASP A 151 -3.71 4.10 3.05
C ASP A 151 -4.52 5.31 3.53
N GLU A 152 -5.68 5.49 2.91
CA GLU A 152 -6.54 6.67 2.98
C GLU A 152 -5.78 8.02 2.92
N ILE A 153 -4.88 8.15 1.92
CA ILE A 153 -4.07 9.36 1.66
C ILE A 153 -4.88 10.65 1.48
N HIS A 154 -6.20 10.56 1.24
CA HIS A 154 -7.11 11.71 1.25
C HIS A 154 -7.05 12.53 2.56
N LEU A 155 -6.59 11.92 3.66
CA LEU A 155 -6.33 12.57 4.95
C LEU A 155 -5.14 13.54 4.91
N ILE A 156 -4.44 13.70 3.79
CA ILE A 156 -3.54 14.84 3.56
C ILE A 156 -4.28 16.19 3.62
N ASN A 157 -5.60 16.18 3.35
CA ASN A 157 -6.47 17.36 3.49
C ASN A 157 -6.92 17.62 4.95
N ASP A 158 -6.61 16.75 5.92
CA ASP A 158 -7.02 16.92 7.31
C ASP A 158 -6.08 17.89 8.07
N PRO A 159 -6.60 18.94 8.75
CA PRO A 159 -5.75 19.92 9.42
C PRO A 159 -4.88 19.39 10.56
N GLY A 160 -5.21 18.23 11.16
CA GLY A 160 -4.46 17.64 12.26
C GLY A 160 -3.47 16.54 11.82
N ARG A 161 -3.78 15.80 10.76
CA ARG A 161 -3.01 14.64 10.27
C ARG A 161 -2.24 14.93 8.99
N GLY A 162 -2.76 15.80 8.13
CA GLY A 162 -2.20 16.10 6.82
C GLY A 162 -0.73 16.55 6.88
N PRO A 163 -0.33 17.49 7.76
CA PRO A 163 1.06 17.91 7.88
C PRO A 163 2.02 16.77 8.24
N THR A 164 1.59 15.80 9.07
CA THR A 164 2.41 14.63 9.42
C THR A 164 2.57 13.70 8.21
N LEU A 165 1.49 13.48 7.45
CA LEU A 165 1.49 12.62 6.26
C LEU A 165 2.31 13.23 5.11
N GLU A 166 2.19 14.54 4.89
CA GLU A 166 2.94 15.30 3.89
C GLU A 166 4.45 15.26 4.19
N VAL A 167 4.85 15.58 5.43
CA VAL A 167 6.24 15.55 5.88
C VAL A 167 6.81 14.12 5.83
N LEU A 168 6.01 13.11 6.14
CA LEU A 168 6.43 11.71 6.06
C LEU A 168 6.71 11.28 4.62
N ALA A 169 5.78 11.51 3.69
CA ALA A 169 5.97 11.16 2.28
C ALA A 169 7.14 11.91 1.64
N ALA A 170 7.29 13.21 1.94
CA ALA A 170 8.41 14.01 1.47
C ALA A 170 9.76 13.49 2.01
N ARG A 171 9.84 13.08 3.29
CA ARG A 171 11.06 12.51 3.89
C ARG A 171 11.42 11.15 3.33
N LEU A 172 10.45 10.25 3.14
CA LEU A 172 10.71 8.93 2.58
C LEU A 172 11.29 9.04 1.16
N ARG A 173 10.67 9.86 0.29
CA ARG A 173 11.19 10.14 -1.06
C ARG A 173 12.52 10.91 -1.08
N GLN A 174 12.83 11.67 -0.04
CA GLN A 174 14.13 12.35 0.10
C GLN A 174 15.25 11.38 0.51
N LEU A 175 14.93 10.34 1.28
CA LEU A 175 15.89 9.33 1.74
C LEU A 175 16.10 8.24 0.68
N ASN A 176 15.03 7.74 0.07
CA ASN A 176 15.05 6.84 -1.07
C ASN A 176 14.27 7.48 -2.25
N PRO A 177 14.96 8.06 -3.25
CA PRO A 177 14.33 8.63 -4.44
C PRO A 177 13.64 7.61 -5.36
N ASP A 178 14.09 6.35 -5.32
CA ASP A 178 13.62 5.26 -6.18
C ASP A 178 12.46 4.46 -5.55
N LEU A 179 12.05 4.83 -4.33
CA LEU A 179 10.94 4.26 -3.58
C LEU A 179 9.61 4.34 -4.35
N GLN A 180 8.97 3.19 -4.60
CA GLN A 180 7.61 3.15 -5.15
C GLN A 180 6.62 3.65 -4.10
N VAL A 181 5.79 4.64 -4.47
CA VAL A 181 4.77 5.22 -3.58
C VAL A 181 3.36 4.91 -4.07
N LEU A 182 2.57 4.24 -3.23
CA LEU A 182 1.19 3.82 -3.52
C LEU A 182 0.21 4.56 -2.60
N GLY A 183 -0.41 5.64 -3.10
CA GLY A 183 -1.43 6.42 -2.38
C GLY A 183 -2.83 5.87 -2.60
N LEU A 184 -3.38 5.13 -1.63
CA LEU A 184 -4.74 4.58 -1.70
C LEU A 184 -5.75 5.59 -1.15
N SER A 185 -6.83 5.86 -1.88
CA SER A 185 -7.77 6.94 -1.54
C SER A 185 -9.21 6.57 -1.85
N ALA A 186 -10.14 6.94 -0.96
CA ALA A 186 -11.54 7.17 -1.34
C ALA A 186 -11.64 8.20 -2.50
N THR A 187 -12.78 8.23 -3.22
CA THR A 187 -13.00 9.22 -4.29
C THR A 187 -12.95 10.65 -3.75
N ILE A 188 -11.93 11.42 -4.14
CA ILE A 188 -11.78 12.85 -3.82
C ILE A 188 -11.50 13.69 -5.06
N SER A 189 -11.88 14.98 -5.00
CA SER A 189 -11.78 15.92 -6.11
C SER A 189 -10.34 16.28 -6.49
N ASN A 190 -9.43 16.44 -5.52
CA ASN A 190 -8.02 16.78 -5.72
C ASN A 190 -7.10 15.55 -5.84
N SER A 191 -7.65 14.36 -6.13
CA SER A 191 -6.91 13.10 -6.33
C SER A 191 -5.80 13.20 -7.39
N SER A 192 -6.00 13.97 -8.46
CA SER A 192 -4.95 14.24 -9.45
C SER A 192 -3.78 15.04 -8.87
N SER A 193 -4.05 16.10 -8.10
CA SER A 193 -3.01 16.94 -7.50
C SER A 193 -2.15 16.19 -6.48
N ILE A 194 -2.74 15.21 -5.77
CA ILE A 194 -1.99 14.29 -4.90
C ILE A 194 -1.08 13.38 -5.74
N ALA A 195 -1.57 12.87 -6.88
CA ALA A 195 -0.74 12.09 -7.82
C ALA A 195 0.42 12.92 -8.40
N ASP A 196 0.15 14.16 -8.84
CA ASP A 196 1.17 15.07 -9.38
C ASP A 196 2.27 15.36 -8.33
N TRP A 197 1.88 15.65 -7.08
CA TRP A 197 2.78 15.87 -5.95
C TRP A 197 3.62 14.63 -5.60
N LEU A 198 3.00 13.43 -5.58
CA LEU A 198 3.72 12.16 -5.43
C LEU A 198 4.55 11.77 -6.66
N SER A 199 4.43 12.48 -7.78
CA SER A 199 4.99 12.10 -9.08
C SER A 199 4.53 10.71 -9.53
N ALA A 200 3.28 10.39 -9.23
CA ALA A 200 2.65 9.09 -9.38
C ALA A 200 1.67 9.04 -10.57
N GLN A 201 1.47 7.84 -11.11
CA GLN A 201 0.36 7.56 -11.99
C GLN A 201 -0.98 7.81 -11.29
N HIS A 202 -1.94 8.44 -11.95
CA HIS A 202 -3.29 8.60 -11.40
C HIS A 202 -4.27 7.60 -12.00
N VAL A 203 -4.98 6.84 -11.15
CA VAL A 203 -6.18 6.07 -11.53
C VAL A 203 -7.35 6.51 -10.64
N ARG A 204 -8.40 7.02 -11.28
CA ARG A 204 -9.71 7.28 -10.66
C ARG A 204 -10.80 6.51 -11.39
N SER A 205 -11.79 6.03 -10.64
CA SER A 205 -12.98 5.35 -11.12
C SER A 205 -14.09 5.40 -10.07
N GLU A 206 -15.35 5.51 -10.49
CA GLU A 206 -16.52 5.41 -9.59
C GLU A 206 -17.14 3.99 -9.60
N TRP A 207 -16.47 3.03 -10.26
CA TRP A 207 -16.91 1.65 -10.37
C TRP A 207 -16.99 0.96 -9.00
N ARG A 208 -17.96 0.05 -8.85
CA ARG A 208 -18.21 -0.76 -7.65
C ARG A 208 -18.67 -2.16 -8.08
N PRO A 209 -18.33 -3.24 -7.35
CA PRO A 209 -18.82 -4.59 -7.66
C PRO A 209 -20.32 -4.72 -7.37
N VAL A 210 -20.82 -4.01 -6.36
CA VAL A 210 -22.25 -3.93 -6.01
C VAL A 210 -22.75 -2.50 -6.24
N PRO A 211 -23.79 -2.28 -7.07
CA PRO A 211 -24.37 -0.96 -7.28
C PRO A 211 -24.97 -0.39 -5.99
N LEU A 212 -24.51 0.79 -5.58
CA LEU A 212 -25.09 1.53 -4.47
C LEU A 212 -26.36 2.25 -4.93
N LYS A 213 -27.46 2.11 -4.17
CA LYS A 213 -28.70 2.88 -4.36
C LYS A 213 -28.86 3.83 -3.19
N GLU A 214 -28.74 5.11 -3.46
CA GLU A 214 -28.97 6.19 -2.50
C GLU A 214 -30.41 6.73 -2.66
N GLY A 215 -30.98 7.23 -1.58
CA GLY A 215 -32.34 7.77 -1.56
C GLY A 215 -32.56 8.66 -0.33
N VAL A 216 -33.40 9.68 -0.50
CA VAL A 216 -33.85 10.57 0.57
C VAL A 216 -35.34 10.31 0.79
N TYR A 217 -35.77 10.31 2.06
CA TYR A 217 -37.16 10.16 2.50
C TYR A 217 -37.59 11.43 3.24
#